data_AF-A0A0G1M5V9-F1
#
_entry.id   AF-A0A0G1M5V9-F1
#
_cell.length_a   1.000
_cell.length_b   1.000
_cell.length_c   1.000
_cell.angle_alpha   90.00
_cell.angle_beta   90.00
_cell.angle_gamma   90.00
#
_symmetry.space_group_name_H-M   'P 1'
#
loop_
_entity.id
_entity.type
_entity.pdbx_description
1 polymer ?
#
loop_
_entity_poly.entity_id
_entity_poly.type
_entity_poly.pdbx_seq_one_letter_code
_entity_poly.pdbx_strand_id
1 'polypeptide(L)'
;MPSTEQVIKGLEVFEAQVKAYDEKFRKKKILPKNHDWRPYRWCSRDIVFALLVVQQNRKGNYLDVDVCLIAQPPQYIENSGARVALGFLLSEAYKCGGTMELVFSKNIEGGRVPAYICDLAIEMGVKLKHVFEGHITPFESRQLYLGLAGFSKMAQEKIMKMAVDKTISSERVCFMVMGGVWSLPEAETIILGSKHPERVLQSASEPDERHLYLNDLLVASTSILGGVLDRKLLRTELVENGQIVESEDEEFPLVIDFDPVHFAKIYRAETDMIVPWIDENKILFSGQKMVVLIRARSDSEIQKYFPKDLESLKKLIAKYRKDAQIMILYLLPRDFEDVSLTTQSQIIEQLKKAGVYLMISPENMASLNKEAIRRLETGRRTRQ
;
A
#
# COMPACT_ATOMS: atom_id res chain seq x y z
N MET A 1 13.37 4.16 -26.73
CA MET A 1 13.66 5.47 -26.11
C MET A 1 13.25 6.58 -27.06
N PRO A 2 12.65 7.68 -26.55
CA PRO A 2 12.30 8.84 -27.36
C PRO A 2 13.56 9.54 -27.90
N SER A 3 13.45 10.18 -29.07
CA SER A 3 14.54 11.00 -29.61
C SER A 3 14.67 12.32 -28.83
N THR A 4 15.84 12.95 -28.88
CA THR A 4 16.07 14.27 -28.27
C THR A 4 15.07 15.31 -28.78
N GLU A 5 14.74 15.27 -30.07
CA GLU A 5 13.74 16.16 -30.68
C GLU A 5 12.34 15.95 -30.07
N GLN A 6 11.93 14.69 -29.84
CA GLN A 6 10.65 14.39 -29.19
C GLN A 6 10.60 14.92 -27.75
N VAL A 7 11.72 14.82 -27.01
CA VAL A 7 11.80 15.33 -25.64
C VAL A 7 11.70 16.86 -25.62
N ILE A 8 12.45 17.56 -26.49
CA ILE A 8 12.41 19.03 -26.59
C ILE A 8 10.99 19.49 -26.94
N LYS A 9 10.38 18.89 -27.96
CA LYS A 9 9.00 19.21 -28.34
C LYS A 9 8.02 18.99 -27.19
N GLY A 10 8.15 17.87 -26.47
CA GLY A 10 7.31 17.60 -25.31
C GLY A 10 7.48 18.63 -24.19
N LEU A 11 8.70 19.14 -23.96
CA LEU A 11 8.97 20.20 -22.99
C LEU A 11 8.34 21.53 -23.42
N GLU A 12 8.44 21.89 -24.70
CA GLU A 12 7.79 23.09 -25.23
C GLU A 12 6.26 23.04 -25.04
N VAL A 13 5.65 21.89 -25.33
CA VAL A 13 4.20 21.68 -25.10
C VAL A 13 3.87 21.76 -23.61
N PHE A 14 4.69 21.14 -22.75
CA PHE A 14 4.52 21.20 -21.30
C PHE A 14 4.56 22.64 -20.78
N GLU A 15 5.56 23.44 -21.18
CA GLU A 15 5.69 24.84 -20.80
C GLU A 15 4.49 25.68 -21.26
N ALA A 16 4.02 25.45 -22.49
CA ALA A 16 2.83 26.13 -23.01
C ALA A 16 1.58 25.79 -22.17
N GLN A 17 1.38 24.52 -21.83
CA GLN A 17 0.27 24.06 -20.98
C GLN A 17 0.37 24.63 -19.56
N VAL A 18 1.57 24.72 -18.98
CA VAL A 18 1.79 25.34 -17.66
C VAL A 18 1.43 26.83 -17.69
N LYS A 19 1.87 27.58 -18.70
CA LYS A 19 1.53 29.01 -18.84
C LYS A 19 0.02 29.20 -18.96
N ALA A 20 -0.63 28.42 -19.82
CA ALA A 20 -2.08 28.47 -19.99
C ALA A 20 -2.84 28.13 -18.70
N TYR A 21 -2.38 27.10 -17.97
CA TYR A 21 -2.94 26.72 -16.67
C TYR A 21 -2.80 27.84 -15.63
N ASP A 22 -1.61 28.45 -15.51
CA ASP A 22 -1.35 29.52 -14.55
C ASP A 22 -2.21 30.76 -14.80
N GLU A 23 -2.38 31.15 -16.07
CA GLU A 23 -3.23 32.28 -16.45
C GLU A 23 -4.71 32.03 -16.20
N LYS A 24 -5.18 30.81 -16.47
CA LYS A 24 -6.59 30.45 -16.33
C LYS A 24 -6.99 30.21 -14.86
N PHE A 25 -6.12 29.59 -14.07
CA PHE A 25 -6.47 29.08 -12.73
C PHE A 25 -5.70 29.78 -11.61
N ARG A 26 -4.36 29.76 -11.63
CA ARG A 26 -3.56 30.26 -10.49
C ARG A 26 -3.69 31.77 -10.30
N LYS A 27 -3.48 32.57 -11.34
CA LYS A 27 -3.59 34.04 -11.28
C LYS A 27 -5.00 34.50 -10.89
N LYS A 28 -6.02 33.73 -11.27
CA LYS A 28 -7.44 34.00 -10.97
C LYS A 28 -7.95 33.37 -9.67
N LYS A 29 -7.13 32.57 -8.97
CA LYS A 29 -7.51 31.80 -7.78
C LYS A 29 -8.75 30.90 -7.98
N ILE A 30 -8.85 30.29 -9.16
CA ILE A 30 -9.92 29.36 -9.52
C ILE A 30 -9.37 27.93 -9.48
N LEU A 31 -10.14 26.99 -8.93
CA LEU A 31 -9.79 25.57 -8.95
C LEU A 31 -10.09 24.96 -10.34
N PRO A 32 -9.15 24.22 -10.95
CA PRO A 32 -9.42 23.52 -12.21
C PRO A 32 -10.42 22.39 -11.99
N LYS A 33 -11.18 22.05 -13.04
CA LYS A 33 -12.03 20.87 -13.06
C LYS A 33 -11.28 19.70 -13.70
N ASN A 34 -11.80 18.48 -13.54
CA ASN A 34 -11.15 17.29 -14.11
C ASN A 34 -11.03 17.32 -15.63
N HIS A 35 -11.94 18.02 -16.32
CA HIS A 35 -11.95 18.18 -17.78
C HIS A 35 -11.13 19.38 -18.28
N ASP A 36 -10.41 20.07 -17.39
CA ASP A 36 -9.39 21.04 -17.78
C ASP A 36 -8.02 20.36 -17.87
N TRP A 37 -7.17 20.81 -18.80
CA TRP A 37 -5.78 20.38 -18.86
C TRP A 37 -5.03 20.78 -17.59
N ARG A 38 -4.41 19.80 -16.95
CA ARG A 38 -3.70 19.95 -15.69
C ARG A 38 -2.27 19.42 -15.82
N PRO A 39 -1.25 20.28 -15.68
CA PRO A 39 0.14 19.87 -15.67
C PRO A 39 0.56 19.34 -14.29
N TYR A 40 1.34 18.27 -14.29
CA TYR A 40 1.89 17.63 -13.11
C TYR A 40 3.39 17.40 -13.29
N ARG A 41 4.14 17.58 -12.19
CA ARG A 41 5.56 17.28 -12.10
C ARG A 41 5.77 16.32 -10.93
N TRP A 42 6.30 15.14 -11.22
CA TRP A 42 6.63 14.13 -10.22
C TRP A 42 8.13 14.13 -9.97
N CYS A 43 8.53 14.38 -8.72
CA CYS A 43 9.93 14.47 -8.31
C CYS A 43 10.15 13.84 -6.93
N SER A 44 11.35 13.27 -6.72
CA SER A 44 11.89 12.95 -5.40
C SER A 44 13.13 13.78 -5.19
N ARG A 45 13.18 14.56 -4.09
CA ARG A 45 14.18 15.60 -3.85
C ARG A 45 14.30 16.53 -5.08
N ASP A 46 15.45 16.55 -5.73
CA ASP A 46 15.79 17.36 -6.91
C ASP A 46 15.68 16.62 -8.25
N ILE A 47 15.29 15.33 -8.24
CA ILE A 47 15.22 14.50 -9.43
C ILE A 47 13.78 14.40 -9.95
N VAL A 48 13.58 14.80 -11.21
CA VAL A 48 12.29 14.70 -11.91
C VAL A 48 12.15 13.32 -12.54
N PHE A 49 11.07 12.62 -12.21
CA PHE A 49 10.72 11.31 -12.77
C PHE A 49 9.79 11.39 -13.96
N ALA A 50 8.81 12.30 -13.88
CA ALA A 50 7.83 12.46 -14.94
C ALA A 50 7.25 13.88 -15.00
N LEU A 51 6.98 14.33 -16.22
CA LEU A 51 6.16 15.51 -16.53
C LEU A 51 4.94 15.06 -17.31
N LEU A 52 3.75 15.39 -16.80
CA LEU A 52 2.48 14.88 -17.33
C LEU A 52 1.51 16.03 -17.53
N VAL A 53 0.71 15.98 -18.59
CA VAL A 53 -0.44 16.89 -18.77
C VAL A 53 -1.65 16.05 -19.13
N VAL A 54 -2.70 16.15 -18.31
CA VAL A 54 -3.89 15.29 -18.44
C VAL A 54 -5.19 16.07 -18.35
N GLN A 55 -6.24 15.55 -18.98
CA GLN A 55 -7.62 16.00 -18.78
C GLN A 55 -8.58 14.81 -18.90
N GLN A 56 -9.75 14.90 -18.27
CA GLN A 56 -10.84 13.96 -18.49
C GLN A 56 -11.61 14.33 -19.76
N ASN A 57 -11.66 13.40 -20.71
CA ASN A 57 -12.54 13.53 -21.87
C ASN A 57 -13.98 13.14 -21.50
N ARG A 58 -14.87 14.13 -21.34
CA ARG A 58 -16.27 13.87 -20.93
C ARG A 58 -17.09 13.13 -21.97
N LYS A 59 -16.76 13.27 -23.27
CA LYS A 59 -17.55 12.64 -24.35
C LYS A 59 -17.22 11.16 -24.48
N GLY A 60 -15.94 10.82 -24.42
CA GLY A 60 -15.48 9.43 -24.50
C GLY A 60 -15.32 8.72 -23.15
N ASN A 61 -15.40 9.47 -22.05
CA ASN A 61 -15.22 8.98 -20.68
C ASN A 61 -13.85 8.32 -20.41
N TYR A 62 -12.78 8.87 -20.99
CA TYR A 62 -11.40 8.39 -20.82
C TYR A 62 -10.46 9.53 -20.39
N LEU A 63 -9.22 9.21 -20.02
CA LEU A 63 -8.21 10.21 -19.68
C LEU A 63 -7.36 10.53 -20.92
N ASP A 64 -7.43 11.78 -21.38
CA ASP A 64 -6.54 12.31 -22.40
C ASP A 64 -5.19 12.68 -21.76
N VAL A 65 -4.10 12.32 -22.41
CA VAL A 65 -2.72 12.63 -22.01
C VAL A 65 -2.05 13.42 -23.15
N ASP A 66 -1.66 14.67 -22.89
CA ASP A 66 -1.06 15.55 -23.91
C ASP A 66 0.46 15.66 -23.79
N VAL A 67 0.98 15.45 -22.58
CA VAL A 67 2.42 15.32 -22.34
C VAL A 67 2.64 14.10 -21.45
N CYS A 68 3.61 13.27 -21.83
CA CYS A 68 4.13 12.20 -20.99
C CYS A 68 5.64 12.08 -21.21
N LEU A 69 6.41 12.85 -20.46
CA LEU A 69 7.87 12.77 -20.46
C LEU A 69 8.32 11.98 -19.24
N ILE A 70 9.05 10.90 -19.48
CA ILE A 70 9.52 9.96 -18.46
C ILE A 70 11.05 10.01 -18.42
N ALA A 71 11.59 10.19 -17.23
CA ALA A 71 13.02 10.10 -16.97
C ALA A 71 13.35 8.75 -16.32
N GLN A 72 14.56 8.25 -16.60
CA GLN A 72 15.10 7.06 -15.95
C GLN A 72 16.43 7.42 -15.28
N PRO A 73 16.38 8.00 -14.07
CA PRO A 73 17.60 8.39 -13.38
C PRO A 73 18.38 7.12 -12.95
N PRO A 74 19.71 7.07 -13.16
CA PRO A 74 20.51 5.85 -12.99
C PRO A 74 20.60 5.35 -11.55
N GLN A 75 20.37 6.21 -10.56
CA GLN A 75 20.40 5.88 -9.14
C GLN A 75 19.12 5.22 -8.62
N TYR A 76 18.07 5.11 -9.44
CA TYR A 76 16.83 4.44 -9.07
C TYR A 76 16.65 3.15 -9.86
N ILE A 77 15.76 2.30 -9.36
CA ILE A 77 15.38 1.02 -9.99
C ILE A 77 14.91 1.29 -11.44
N GLU A 78 15.19 0.33 -12.32
CA GLU A 78 14.74 0.36 -13.70
C GLU A 78 13.22 0.67 -13.80
N ASN A 79 12.85 1.46 -14.81
CA ASN A 79 11.48 1.92 -15.04
C ASN A 79 10.82 2.74 -13.92
N SER A 80 11.56 3.24 -12.92
CA SER A 80 10.99 4.04 -11.82
C SER A 80 10.16 5.23 -12.32
N GLY A 81 10.62 5.95 -13.34
CA GLY A 81 9.85 7.05 -13.92
C GLY A 81 8.56 6.59 -14.59
N ALA A 82 8.60 5.45 -15.29
CA ALA A 82 7.43 4.85 -15.92
C ALA A 82 6.43 4.35 -14.88
N ARG A 83 6.90 3.76 -13.78
CA ARG A 83 6.07 3.30 -12.65
C ARG A 83 5.32 4.47 -12.03
N VAL A 84 6.02 5.58 -11.76
CA VAL A 84 5.40 6.82 -11.22
C VAL A 84 4.40 7.40 -12.21
N ALA A 85 4.78 7.54 -13.48
CA ALA A 85 3.92 8.10 -14.51
C ALA A 85 2.64 7.28 -14.69
N LEU A 86 2.77 5.97 -14.90
CA LEU A 86 1.64 5.07 -15.13
C LEU A 86 0.77 4.93 -13.88
N GLY A 87 1.38 4.82 -12.69
CA GLY A 87 0.65 4.81 -11.42
C GLY A 87 -0.20 6.07 -11.24
N PHE A 88 0.33 7.25 -11.57
CA PHE A 88 -0.44 8.49 -11.56
C PHE A 88 -1.56 8.47 -12.60
N LEU A 89 -1.28 8.13 -13.87
CA LEU A 89 -2.27 8.15 -14.95
C LEU A 89 -3.47 7.23 -14.64
N LEU A 90 -3.21 6.03 -14.13
CA LEU A 90 -4.25 5.08 -13.74
C LEU A 90 -5.04 5.56 -12.51
N SER A 91 -4.35 6.17 -11.53
CA SER A 91 -5.00 6.79 -10.38
C SER A 91 -5.91 7.93 -10.80
N GLU A 92 -5.46 8.78 -11.72
CA GLU A 92 -6.24 9.93 -12.20
C GLU A 92 -7.41 9.50 -13.07
N ALA A 93 -7.23 8.49 -13.93
CA ALA A 93 -8.31 7.90 -14.72
C ALA A 93 -9.41 7.31 -13.82
N TYR A 94 -9.02 6.61 -12.75
CA TYR A 94 -9.95 6.09 -11.74
C TYR A 94 -10.67 7.22 -11.01
N LYS A 95 -9.92 8.19 -10.48
CA LYS A 95 -10.45 9.33 -9.72
C LYS A 95 -11.43 10.18 -10.54
N CYS A 96 -11.22 10.30 -11.84
CA CYS A 96 -12.14 11.02 -12.72
C CYS A 96 -13.46 10.27 -12.97
N GLY A 97 -13.61 9.01 -12.53
CA GLY A 97 -14.80 8.19 -12.79
C GLY A 97 -14.89 7.69 -14.24
N GLY A 98 -13.76 7.66 -14.94
CA GLY A 98 -13.67 7.23 -16.33
C GLY A 98 -13.72 5.71 -16.52
N THR A 99 -13.57 5.26 -17.77
CA THR A 99 -13.50 3.84 -18.13
C THR A 99 -12.18 3.17 -17.76
N MET A 100 -11.20 3.92 -17.23
CA MET A 100 -9.76 3.57 -17.12
C MET A 100 -8.97 3.61 -18.42
N GLU A 101 -9.58 3.95 -19.55
CA GLU A 101 -8.86 4.11 -20.81
C GLU A 101 -7.94 5.35 -20.77
N LEU A 102 -6.73 5.18 -21.30
CA LEU A 102 -5.76 6.25 -21.48
C LEU A 102 -5.54 6.49 -22.97
N VAL A 103 -5.62 7.75 -23.41
CA VAL A 103 -5.44 8.15 -24.81
C VAL A 103 -4.32 9.18 -24.89
N PHE A 104 -3.25 8.84 -25.61
CA PHE A 104 -2.07 9.67 -25.78
C PHE A 104 -2.19 10.53 -27.04
N SER A 105 -2.00 11.84 -26.90
CA SER A 105 -2.11 12.78 -28.01
C SER A 105 -0.92 12.66 -28.98
N LYS A 106 -1.05 13.27 -30.16
CA LYS A 106 0.02 13.33 -31.17
C LYS A 106 1.29 14.04 -30.69
N ASN A 107 1.22 14.76 -29.58
CA ASN A 107 2.38 15.41 -28.96
C ASN A 107 3.30 14.41 -28.24
N ILE A 108 2.82 13.19 -27.98
CA ILE A 108 3.54 12.15 -27.27
C ILE A 108 3.99 11.07 -28.26
N GLU A 109 5.28 11.04 -28.57
CA GLU A 109 5.89 10.02 -29.46
C GLU A 109 5.13 9.80 -30.79
N GLY A 110 4.50 10.85 -31.32
CA GLY A 110 3.72 10.79 -32.56
C GLY A 110 2.29 10.25 -32.40
N GLY A 111 1.73 10.22 -31.19
CA GLY A 111 0.41 9.65 -30.90
C GLY A 111 0.46 8.17 -30.53
N ARG A 112 1.59 7.72 -29.97
CA ARG A 112 1.79 6.33 -29.54
C ARG A 112 1.83 6.26 -28.02
N VAL A 113 1.61 5.06 -27.49
CA VAL A 113 1.91 4.79 -26.07
C VAL A 113 3.43 4.95 -25.86
N PRO A 114 3.88 5.71 -24.84
CA PRO A 114 5.30 5.93 -24.57
C PRO A 114 6.10 4.64 -24.48
N ALA A 115 7.30 4.62 -25.07
CA ALA A 115 8.16 3.44 -25.09
C ALA A 115 8.42 2.87 -23.68
N TYR A 116 8.74 3.74 -22.71
CA TYR A 116 8.98 3.32 -21.33
C TYR A 116 7.76 2.68 -20.64
N ILE A 117 6.54 3.08 -21.02
CA ILE A 117 5.32 2.42 -20.54
C ILE A 117 5.17 1.04 -21.19
N CYS A 118 5.54 0.91 -22.46
CA CYS A 118 5.54 -0.39 -23.14
C CYS A 118 6.55 -1.35 -22.51
N ASP A 119 7.75 -0.88 -22.19
CA ASP A 119 8.81 -1.68 -21.54
C ASP A 119 8.34 -2.18 -20.17
N LEU A 120 7.75 -1.29 -19.37
CA LEU A 120 7.15 -1.65 -18.08
C LEU A 120 5.98 -2.64 -18.22
N ALA A 121 5.15 -2.49 -19.26
CA ALA A 121 4.05 -3.42 -19.53
C ALA A 121 4.57 -4.83 -19.85
N ILE A 122 5.67 -4.94 -20.61
CA ILE A 122 6.35 -6.21 -20.90
C ILE A 122 6.89 -6.84 -19.61
N GLU A 123 7.54 -6.05 -18.76
CA GLU A 123 8.05 -6.49 -17.45
C GLU A 123 6.92 -7.10 -16.59
N MET A 124 5.73 -6.50 -16.64
CA MET A 124 4.54 -6.98 -15.92
C MET A 124 3.78 -8.12 -16.63
N GLY A 125 4.24 -8.56 -17.81
CA GLY A 125 3.56 -9.59 -18.61
C GLY A 125 2.24 -9.13 -19.24
N VAL A 126 2.02 -7.81 -19.38
CA VAL A 126 0.81 -7.24 -19.98
C VAL A 126 1.05 -6.88 -21.44
N LYS A 127 0.32 -7.53 -22.35
CA LYS A 127 0.39 -7.26 -23.79
C LYS A 127 -0.52 -6.11 -24.19
N LEU A 128 0.07 -4.97 -24.56
CA LEU A 128 -0.64 -3.81 -25.12
C LEU A 128 -0.94 -4.02 -26.61
N LYS A 129 -2.21 -3.88 -27.01
CA LYS A 129 -2.68 -4.13 -28.38
C LYS A 129 -2.70 -2.87 -29.24
N HIS A 130 -2.98 -1.72 -28.65
CA HIS A 130 -3.25 -0.46 -29.37
C HIS A 130 -2.12 0.58 -29.24
N VAL A 131 -0.87 0.09 -29.13
CA VAL A 131 0.33 0.93 -28.91
C VAL A 131 0.49 2.01 -29.97
N PHE A 132 0.27 1.68 -31.24
CA PHE A 132 0.46 2.61 -32.36
C PHE A 132 -0.69 3.61 -32.53
N GLU A 133 -1.84 3.31 -31.93
CA GLU A 133 -3.01 4.20 -31.91
C GLU A 133 -2.92 5.17 -30.72
N GLY A 134 -2.04 4.91 -29.75
CA GLY A 134 -1.91 5.72 -28.54
C GLY A 134 -2.98 5.39 -27.51
N HIS A 135 -3.51 4.16 -27.50
CA HIS A 135 -4.53 3.73 -26.54
C HIS A 135 -3.99 2.67 -25.58
N ILE A 136 -4.34 2.81 -24.30
CA ILE A 136 -4.33 1.72 -23.32
C ILE A 136 -5.78 1.48 -22.93
N THR A 137 -6.30 0.30 -23.29
CA THR A 137 -7.70 -0.05 -23.09
C THR A 137 -8.03 -0.22 -21.60
N PRO A 138 -9.32 -0.13 -21.21
CA PRO A 138 -9.74 -0.40 -19.84
C PRO A 138 -9.24 -1.73 -19.27
N PHE A 139 -9.18 -2.77 -20.09
CA PHE A 139 -8.71 -4.09 -19.66
C PHE A 139 -7.20 -4.08 -19.37
N GLU A 140 -6.41 -3.51 -20.29
CA GLU A 140 -4.95 -3.38 -20.12
C GLU A 140 -4.62 -2.49 -18.91
N SER A 141 -5.31 -1.36 -18.75
CA SER A 141 -5.16 -0.45 -17.62
C SER A 141 -5.38 -1.16 -16.28
N ARG A 142 -6.40 -2.03 -16.15
CA ARG A 142 -6.63 -2.80 -14.92
C ARG A 142 -5.49 -3.75 -14.60
N GLN A 143 -4.99 -4.47 -15.60
CA GLN A 143 -3.88 -5.41 -15.43
C GLN A 143 -2.60 -4.68 -15.01
N LEU A 144 -2.31 -3.57 -15.69
CA LEU A 144 -1.18 -2.70 -15.34
C LEU A 144 -1.32 -2.14 -13.92
N TYR A 145 -2.53 -1.73 -13.51
CA TYR A 145 -2.73 -1.16 -12.19
C TYR A 145 -2.54 -2.19 -11.08
N LEU A 146 -3.01 -3.42 -11.29
CA LEU A 146 -2.77 -4.54 -10.38
C LEU A 146 -1.27 -4.87 -10.28
N GLY A 147 -0.59 -4.94 -11.41
CA GLY A 147 0.86 -5.21 -11.48
C GLY A 147 1.68 -4.12 -10.79
N LEU A 148 1.30 -2.85 -10.96
CA LEU A 148 1.95 -1.71 -10.30
C LEU A 148 1.76 -1.69 -8.79
N ALA A 149 0.58 -2.08 -8.30
CA ALA A 149 0.28 -2.04 -6.87
C ALA A 149 1.13 -3.03 -6.06
N GLY A 150 1.71 -4.06 -6.69
CA GLY A 150 2.67 -4.95 -6.04
C GLY A 150 2.07 -6.03 -5.13
N PHE A 151 0.76 -6.28 -5.22
CA PHE A 151 0.10 -7.34 -4.45
C PHE A 151 0.72 -8.72 -4.69
N SER A 152 0.81 -9.54 -3.64
CA SER A 152 1.08 -10.96 -3.72
C SER A 152 0.06 -11.66 -4.62
N LYS A 153 0.47 -12.78 -5.23
CA LYS A 153 -0.40 -13.56 -6.12
C LYS A 153 -1.74 -13.94 -5.46
N MET A 154 -1.70 -14.34 -4.19
CA MET A 154 -2.89 -14.71 -3.44
C MET A 154 -3.82 -13.52 -3.20
N ALA A 155 -3.27 -12.33 -2.93
CA ALA A 155 -4.05 -11.10 -2.82
C ALA A 155 -4.65 -10.71 -4.18
N GLN A 156 -3.87 -10.78 -5.27
CA GLN A 156 -4.37 -10.53 -6.63
C GLN A 156 -5.54 -11.45 -6.99
N GLU A 157 -5.42 -12.76 -6.74
CA GLU A 157 -6.49 -13.73 -6.99
C GLU A 157 -7.76 -13.37 -6.20
N LYS A 158 -7.62 -12.98 -4.92
CA LYS A 158 -8.77 -12.56 -4.09
C LYS A 158 -9.38 -11.24 -4.58
N ILE A 159 -8.57 -10.27 -4.99
CA ILE A 159 -9.04 -9.00 -5.60
C ILE A 159 -9.84 -9.28 -6.87
N MET A 160 -9.30 -10.11 -7.77
CA MET A 160 -9.96 -10.46 -9.01
C MET A 160 -11.27 -11.20 -8.77
N LYS A 161 -11.31 -12.11 -7.78
CA LYS A 161 -12.55 -12.77 -7.37
C LYS A 161 -13.60 -11.76 -6.90
N MET A 162 -13.23 -10.83 -6.02
CA MET A 162 -14.14 -9.77 -5.55
C MET A 162 -14.64 -8.86 -6.69
N ALA A 163 -13.79 -8.59 -7.69
CA ALA A 163 -14.18 -7.82 -8.86
C ALA A 163 -15.19 -8.58 -9.74
N VAL A 164 -15.01 -9.89 -9.94
CA VAL A 164 -15.98 -10.76 -10.64
C VAL A 164 -17.30 -10.83 -9.89
N ASP A 165 -17.24 -10.98 -8.56
CA ASP A 165 -18.41 -11.01 -7.67
C ASP A 165 -19.08 -9.63 -7.52
N LYS A 166 -18.52 -8.58 -8.16
CA LYS A 166 -18.99 -7.18 -8.12
C LYS A 166 -19.08 -6.59 -6.71
N THR A 167 -18.31 -7.13 -5.76
CA THR A 167 -18.28 -6.60 -4.39
C THR A 167 -17.40 -5.36 -4.30
N ILE A 168 -16.24 -5.36 -4.96
CA ILE A 168 -15.33 -4.20 -5.08
C ILE A 168 -14.51 -4.32 -6.37
N SER A 169 -14.27 -3.20 -7.06
CA SER A 169 -13.44 -3.19 -8.27
C SER A 169 -11.94 -3.29 -7.93
N SER A 170 -11.17 -3.91 -8.81
CA SER A 170 -9.70 -3.97 -8.71
C SER A 170 -9.07 -2.59 -8.60
N GLU A 171 -9.57 -1.64 -9.38
CA GLU A 171 -9.07 -0.28 -9.49
C GLU A 171 -9.26 0.48 -8.19
N ARG A 172 -10.37 0.22 -7.47
CA ARG A 172 -10.58 0.78 -6.15
C ARG A 172 -9.51 0.27 -5.18
N VAL A 173 -9.23 -1.03 -5.18
CA VAL A 173 -8.21 -1.61 -4.30
C VAL A 173 -6.83 -1.03 -4.59
N CYS A 174 -6.42 -1.00 -5.88
CA CYS A 174 -5.17 -0.39 -6.31
C CYS A 174 -5.10 1.10 -5.93
N PHE A 175 -6.17 1.86 -6.12
CA PHE A 175 -6.20 3.27 -5.77
C PHE A 175 -6.01 3.50 -4.27
N MET A 176 -6.59 2.65 -3.42
CA MET A 176 -6.43 2.79 -1.97
C MET A 176 -4.98 2.58 -1.52
N VAL A 177 -4.20 1.75 -2.23
CA VAL A 177 -2.77 1.55 -1.96
C VAL A 177 -1.94 2.66 -2.59
N MET A 178 -2.11 2.91 -3.89
CA MET A 178 -1.32 3.89 -4.64
C MET A 178 -1.59 5.33 -4.20
N GLY A 179 -2.79 5.61 -3.68
CA GLY A 179 -3.15 6.89 -3.05
C GLY A 179 -2.68 7.02 -1.61
N GLY A 180 -2.02 6.01 -1.04
CA GLY A 180 -1.45 6.05 0.31
C GLY A 180 -2.48 5.98 1.45
N VAL A 181 -3.70 5.48 1.20
CA VAL A 181 -4.69 5.26 2.27
C VAL A 181 -4.30 4.04 3.11
N TRP A 182 -3.82 3.00 2.44
CA TRP A 182 -3.22 1.82 3.06
C TRP A 182 -1.83 1.62 2.47
N SER A 183 -0.86 1.20 3.28
CA SER A 183 0.35 0.60 2.71
C SER A 183 -0.01 -0.73 2.06
N LEU A 184 0.84 -1.21 1.16
CA LEU A 184 0.65 -2.50 0.50
C LEU A 184 0.49 -3.65 1.53
N PRO A 185 1.40 -3.85 2.50
CA PRO A 185 1.25 -4.90 3.52
C PRO A 185 -0.01 -4.76 4.39
N GLU A 186 -0.43 -3.53 4.69
CA GLU A 186 -1.66 -3.26 5.45
C GLU A 186 -2.89 -3.66 4.61
N ALA A 187 -2.93 -3.29 3.33
CA ALA A 187 -4.00 -3.68 2.42
C ALA A 187 -4.07 -5.20 2.24
N GLU A 188 -2.94 -5.89 2.13
CA GLU A 188 -2.90 -7.35 2.06
C GLU A 188 -3.45 -8.02 3.31
N THR A 189 -3.11 -7.48 4.49
CA THR A 189 -3.67 -7.95 5.77
C THR A 189 -5.20 -7.86 5.76
N ILE A 190 -5.75 -6.75 5.27
CA ILE A 190 -7.20 -6.57 5.12
C ILE A 190 -7.75 -7.58 4.11
N ILE A 191 -7.20 -7.61 2.89
CA ILE A 191 -7.67 -8.44 1.77
C ILE A 191 -7.69 -9.89 2.20
N LEU A 192 -6.58 -10.42 2.69
CA LEU A 192 -6.40 -11.85 2.94
C LEU A 192 -7.04 -12.28 4.25
N GLY A 193 -6.96 -11.43 5.27
CA GLY A 193 -7.37 -11.80 6.61
C GLY A 193 -8.81 -11.46 6.98
N SER A 194 -9.41 -10.43 6.38
CA SER A 194 -10.80 -10.07 6.68
C SER A 194 -11.77 -11.07 6.06
N LYS A 195 -12.90 -11.29 6.74
CA LYS A 195 -14.07 -11.97 6.17
C LYS A 195 -14.81 -11.10 5.16
N HIS A 196 -14.75 -9.79 5.34
CA HIS A 196 -15.42 -8.76 4.53
C HIS A 196 -14.41 -7.67 4.13
N PRO A 197 -13.34 -8.01 3.39
CA PRO A 197 -12.32 -7.04 2.97
C PRO A 197 -12.90 -5.89 2.15
N GLU A 198 -13.91 -6.17 1.32
CA GLU A 198 -14.61 -5.18 0.49
C GLU A 198 -15.17 -4.03 1.33
N ARG A 199 -15.73 -4.35 2.51
CA ARG A 199 -16.39 -3.37 3.37
C ARG A 199 -15.39 -2.38 3.95
N VAL A 200 -14.22 -2.88 4.38
CA VAL A 200 -13.12 -2.08 4.91
C VAL A 200 -12.47 -1.24 3.80
N LEU A 201 -12.20 -1.83 2.63
CA LEU A 201 -11.52 -1.14 1.51
C LEU A 201 -12.43 -0.11 0.81
N GLN A 202 -13.74 -0.32 0.81
CA GLN A 202 -14.73 0.67 0.38
C GLN A 202 -15.05 1.70 1.46
N SER A 203 -14.68 1.43 2.71
CA SER A 203 -15.15 2.16 3.88
C SER A 203 -16.67 2.25 3.91
N ALA A 204 -17.36 1.13 3.64
CA ALA A 204 -18.79 1.10 3.37
C ALA A 204 -19.66 1.20 4.63
N SER A 205 -19.13 0.81 5.80
CA SER A 205 -19.86 0.92 7.07
C SER A 205 -19.87 2.36 7.57
N GLU A 206 -21.05 2.89 7.83
CA GLU A 206 -21.22 4.21 8.44
C GLU A 206 -21.16 4.13 9.98
N PRO A 207 -20.73 5.18 10.70
CA PRO A 207 -20.70 5.19 12.17
C PRO A 207 -22.05 4.84 12.82
N ASP A 208 -23.15 5.18 12.15
CA ASP A 208 -24.52 4.87 12.59
C ASP A 208 -24.79 3.35 12.56
N GLU A 209 -24.10 2.59 11.71
CA GLU A 209 -24.12 1.13 11.65
C GLU A 209 -23.14 0.52 12.67
N ARG A 210 -23.29 0.91 13.94
CA ARG A 210 -22.32 0.73 15.02
C ARG A 210 -21.60 -0.63 15.03
N HIS A 211 -22.32 -1.74 14.87
CA HIS A 211 -21.72 -3.08 14.92
C HIS A 211 -20.81 -3.38 13.73
N LEU A 212 -21.21 -2.99 12.52
CA LEU A 212 -20.41 -3.19 11.31
C LEU A 212 -19.19 -2.26 11.34
N TYR A 213 -19.42 -1.00 11.72
CA TYR A 213 -18.37 0.00 11.85
C TYR A 213 -17.29 -0.41 12.86
N LEU A 214 -17.69 -0.87 14.07
CA LEU A 214 -16.74 -1.33 15.07
C LEU A 214 -15.94 -2.55 14.61
N ASN A 215 -16.55 -3.46 13.86
CA ASN A 215 -15.83 -4.60 13.29
C ASN A 215 -14.81 -4.15 12.24
N ASP A 216 -15.17 -3.21 11.37
CA ASP A 216 -14.25 -2.68 10.36
C ASP A 216 -13.12 -1.89 10.99
N LEU A 217 -13.41 -1.13 12.04
CA LEU A 217 -12.42 -0.42 12.85
C LEU A 217 -11.42 -1.39 13.47
N LEU A 218 -11.87 -2.53 14.01
CA LEU A 218 -10.98 -3.55 14.57
C LEU A 218 -10.04 -4.15 13.51
N VAL A 219 -10.55 -4.45 12.32
CA VAL A 219 -9.74 -4.98 11.21
C VAL A 219 -8.73 -3.93 10.73
N ALA A 220 -9.17 -2.67 10.59
CA ALA A 220 -8.33 -1.55 10.24
C ALA A 220 -7.20 -1.33 11.27
N SER A 221 -7.54 -1.22 12.56
CA SER A 221 -6.58 -1.04 13.65
C SER A 221 -5.59 -2.19 13.74
N THR A 222 -6.03 -3.44 13.52
CA THR A 222 -5.14 -4.60 13.49
C THR A 222 -4.18 -4.55 12.30
N SER A 223 -4.66 -4.12 11.14
CA SER A 223 -3.83 -3.96 9.94
C SER A 223 -2.79 -2.86 10.13
N ILE A 224 -3.19 -1.73 10.72
CA ILE A 224 -2.29 -0.61 11.06
C ILE A 224 -1.25 -1.03 12.08
N LEU A 225 -1.63 -1.73 13.16
CA LEU A 225 -0.68 -2.25 14.14
C LEU A 225 0.38 -3.16 13.47
N GLY A 226 -0.05 -3.99 12.53
CA GLY A 226 0.88 -4.76 11.70
C GLY A 226 1.76 -3.90 10.81
N GLY A 227 1.23 -2.83 10.21
CA GLY A 227 2.03 -1.88 9.43
C GLY A 227 3.04 -1.09 10.27
N VAL A 228 2.73 -0.83 11.55
CA VAL A 228 3.66 -0.23 12.52
C VAL A 228 4.83 -1.18 12.77
N LEU A 229 4.56 -2.48 12.93
CA LEU A 229 5.62 -3.49 13.03
C LEU A 229 6.45 -3.57 11.75
N ASP A 230 5.82 -3.62 10.57
CA ASP A 230 6.55 -3.67 9.29
C ASP A 230 7.53 -2.52 9.16
N ARG A 231 7.08 -1.29 9.44
CA ARG A 231 7.93 -0.10 9.41
C ARG A 231 9.05 -0.16 10.43
N LYS A 232 8.80 -0.69 11.63
CA LYS A 232 9.85 -0.83 12.65
C LYS A 232 10.94 -1.81 12.22
N LEU A 233 10.56 -2.91 11.54
CA LEU A 233 11.49 -3.95 11.12
C LEU A 233 12.26 -3.59 9.85
N LEU A 234 11.66 -2.83 8.95
CA LEU A 234 12.31 -2.34 7.73
C LEU A 234 13.29 -1.19 7.99
N ARG A 235 13.22 -0.54 9.16
CA ARG A 235 14.13 0.53 9.54
C ARG A 235 15.52 -0.01 9.86
N THR A 236 16.52 0.57 9.21
CA THR A 236 17.92 0.40 9.59
C THR A 236 18.28 1.47 10.62
N GLU A 237 18.58 1.03 11.84
CA GLU A 237 19.09 1.89 12.91
C GLU A 237 20.63 1.89 12.86
N LEU A 238 21.21 3.02 12.44
CA LEU A 238 22.65 3.23 12.44
C LEU A 238 23.06 3.88 13.76
N VAL A 239 24.18 3.47 14.34
CA VAL A 239 24.75 4.15 15.51
C VAL A 239 25.82 5.12 15.00
N GLU A 240 25.48 6.40 14.92
CA GLU A 240 26.42 7.47 14.59
C GLU A 240 26.74 8.28 15.85
N ASN A 241 28.02 8.37 16.21
CA ASN A 241 28.49 9.14 17.39
C ASN A 241 27.78 8.78 18.72
N GLY A 242 27.35 7.53 18.88
CA GLY A 242 26.64 7.07 20.07
C GLY A 242 25.14 7.43 20.10
N GLN A 243 24.60 8.01 19.04
CA GLN A 243 23.17 8.20 18.83
C GLN A 243 22.67 7.23 17.77
N ILE A 244 21.48 6.67 18.00
CA ILE A 244 20.80 5.87 17.00
C ILE A 244 20.18 6.85 15.99
N VAL A 245 20.72 6.90 14.78
CA VAL A 245 20.24 7.68 13.65
C VAL A 245 19.52 6.72 12.70
N GLU A 246 18.30 7.07 12.30
CA GLU A 246 17.54 6.29 11.34
C GLU A 246 18.11 6.55 9.93
N SER A 247 18.45 5.48 9.19
CA SER A 247 18.82 5.60 7.77
C SER A 247 17.57 5.82 6.93
N GLU A 248 17.52 6.91 6.16
CA GLU A 248 16.43 7.17 5.20
C GLU A 248 16.61 6.39 3.89
N ASP A 249 17.84 5.96 3.58
CA ASP A 249 18.21 5.45 2.26
C ASP A 249 18.39 3.91 2.24
N GLU A 250 18.43 3.25 3.40
CA GLU A 250 18.62 1.78 3.50
C GLU A 250 17.45 1.09 4.20
N GLU A 251 16.69 0.30 3.44
CA GLU A 251 15.69 -0.63 3.99
C GLU A 251 16.36 -1.95 4.39
N PHE A 252 16.00 -2.47 5.56
CA PHE A 252 16.47 -3.77 6.01
C PHE A 252 15.94 -4.88 5.08
N PRO A 253 16.78 -5.84 4.63
CA PRO A 253 16.35 -6.88 3.70
C PRO A 253 15.44 -7.89 4.42
N LEU A 254 14.14 -7.61 4.39
CA LEU A 254 13.09 -8.35 5.08
C LEU A 254 11.99 -8.74 4.10
N VAL A 255 11.70 -10.04 4.01
CA VAL A 255 10.55 -10.52 3.24
C VAL A 255 9.34 -10.60 4.15
N ILE A 256 8.26 -9.91 3.78
CA ILE A 256 6.99 -9.89 4.49
C ILE A 256 5.97 -10.73 3.69
N ASP A 257 5.33 -11.68 4.36
CA ASP A 257 4.27 -12.55 3.83
C ASP A 257 3.12 -12.66 4.85
N PHE A 258 2.02 -13.29 4.47
CA PHE A 258 0.80 -13.39 5.28
C PHE A 258 0.18 -14.78 5.24
N ASP A 259 -0.14 -15.33 6.43
CA ASP A 259 -0.91 -16.55 6.59
C ASP A 259 -2.41 -16.23 6.73
N PRO A 260 -3.23 -16.36 5.67
CA PRO A 260 -4.65 -16.05 5.71
C PRO A 260 -5.45 -17.00 6.61
N VAL A 261 -4.96 -18.22 6.82
CA VAL A 261 -5.69 -19.23 7.62
C VAL A 261 -5.67 -18.87 9.09
N HIS A 262 -4.56 -18.30 9.56
CA HIS A 262 -4.34 -17.97 10.96
C HIS A 262 -4.35 -16.48 11.26
N PHE A 263 -4.50 -15.63 10.23
CA PHE A 263 -4.42 -14.18 10.34
C PHE A 263 -3.09 -13.77 11.03
N ALA A 264 -1.98 -14.22 10.45
CA ALA A 264 -0.65 -13.98 11.01
C ALA A 264 0.29 -13.45 9.94
N LYS A 265 1.14 -12.49 10.30
CA LYS A 265 2.21 -12.02 9.43
C LYS A 265 3.41 -12.94 9.56
N ILE A 266 4.11 -13.16 8.46
CA ILE A 266 5.34 -13.95 8.40
C ILE A 266 6.43 -13.01 7.94
N TYR A 267 7.53 -12.97 8.68
CA TYR A 267 8.70 -12.20 8.33
C TYR A 267 9.88 -13.14 8.22
N ARG A 268 10.65 -13.00 7.13
CA ARG A 268 11.91 -13.72 6.95
C ARG A 268 13.03 -12.70 6.84
N ALA A 269 13.97 -12.76 7.78
CA ALA A 269 15.13 -11.89 7.79
C ALA A 269 16.24 -12.50 6.93
N GLU A 270 16.81 -11.73 6.02
CA GLU A 270 17.99 -12.15 5.25
C GLU A 270 19.30 -11.86 6.01
N THR A 271 19.23 -11.05 7.06
CA THR A 271 20.33 -10.67 7.95
C THR A 271 19.90 -10.74 9.42
N ASP A 272 20.87 -10.90 10.34
CA ASP A 272 20.59 -10.94 11.76
C ASP A 272 19.96 -9.63 12.24
N MET A 273 18.85 -9.70 12.99
CA MET A 273 18.18 -8.52 13.52
C MET A 273 17.65 -8.72 14.93
N ILE A 274 17.64 -7.65 15.72
CA ILE A 274 16.99 -7.64 17.02
C ILE A 274 15.48 -7.57 16.81
N VAL A 275 14.75 -8.49 17.43
CA VAL A 275 13.29 -8.44 17.42
C VAL A 275 12.85 -7.31 18.36
N PRO A 276 12.08 -6.31 17.90
CA PRO A 276 11.67 -5.19 18.73
C PRO A 276 10.58 -5.60 19.74
N TRP A 277 10.43 -4.79 20.78
CA TRP A 277 9.24 -4.81 21.67
C TRP A 277 8.99 -6.11 22.44
N ILE A 278 10.04 -6.88 22.66
CA ILE A 278 10.03 -8.06 23.51
C ILE A 278 10.94 -7.80 24.72
N ASP A 279 10.59 -8.38 25.88
CA ASP A 279 11.38 -8.19 27.12
C ASP A 279 12.77 -8.85 27.04
N GLU A 280 12.92 -9.87 26.21
CA GLU A 280 14.17 -10.60 26.02
C GLU A 280 14.84 -10.08 24.74
N ASN A 281 16.12 -9.67 24.79
CA ASN A 281 16.88 -9.27 23.59
C ASN A 281 17.08 -10.48 22.63
N LYS A 282 16.05 -10.89 21.91
CA LYS A 282 16.12 -11.96 20.91
C LYS A 282 16.62 -11.42 19.60
N ILE A 283 17.46 -12.24 18.98
CA ILE A 283 17.95 -12.02 17.64
C ILE A 283 17.21 -13.02 16.74
N LEU A 284 16.61 -12.52 15.68
CA LEU A 284 16.15 -13.31 14.55
C LEU A 284 17.35 -13.44 13.61
N PHE A 285 17.94 -14.63 13.54
CA PHE A 285 19.12 -14.88 12.72
C PHE A 285 18.76 -14.95 11.23
N SER A 286 19.73 -14.68 10.37
CA SER A 286 19.60 -14.80 8.91
C SER A 286 18.99 -16.16 8.51
N GLY A 287 17.98 -16.10 7.64
CA GLY A 287 17.22 -17.26 7.17
C GLY A 287 16.12 -17.74 8.11
N GLN A 288 16.11 -17.32 9.37
CA GLN A 288 15.01 -17.61 10.29
C GLN A 288 13.74 -16.84 9.93
N LYS A 289 12.62 -17.35 10.42
CA LYS A 289 11.31 -16.71 10.25
C LYS A 289 10.72 -16.36 11.60
N MET A 290 9.96 -15.29 11.62
CA MET A 290 9.01 -15.04 12.69
C MET A 290 7.59 -15.00 12.17
N VAL A 291 6.68 -15.62 12.92
CA VAL A 291 5.25 -15.63 12.64
C VAL A 291 4.54 -14.90 13.77
N VAL A 292 3.90 -13.79 13.42
CA VAL A 292 3.35 -12.83 14.37
C VAL A 292 1.83 -12.84 14.29
N LEU A 293 1.19 -13.23 15.39
CA LEU A 293 -0.24 -13.08 15.56
C LEU A 293 -0.54 -11.68 16.09
N ILE A 294 -1.21 -10.86 15.28
CA ILE A 294 -1.44 -9.44 15.58
C ILE A 294 -2.86 -9.26 16.13
N ARG A 295 -2.99 -8.57 17.26
CA ARG A 295 -4.28 -8.25 17.87
C ARG A 295 -4.29 -6.82 18.41
N ALA A 296 -4.96 -5.92 17.69
CA ALA A 296 -5.28 -4.60 18.20
C ALA A 296 -6.48 -4.72 19.15
N ARG A 297 -6.24 -4.69 20.46
CA ARG A 297 -7.27 -4.82 21.50
C ARG A 297 -7.00 -3.90 22.67
N SER A 298 -8.05 -3.37 23.29
CA SER A 298 -7.90 -2.62 24.53
C SER A 298 -7.64 -3.57 25.71
N ASP A 299 -7.24 -3.01 26.85
CA ASP A 299 -7.08 -3.67 28.14
C ASP A 299 -8.19 -4.70 28.47
N SER A 300 -9.46 -4.28 28.42
CA SER A 300 -10.62 -5.12 28.75
C SER A 300 -10.86 -6.22 27.71
N GLU A 301 -10.57 -5.95 26.44
CA GLU A 301 -10.69 -6.92 25.35
C GLU A 301 -9.58 -7.96 25.39
N ILE A 302 -8.37 -7.58 25.78
CA ILE A 302 -7.23 -8.50 25.96
C ILE A 302 -7.63 -9.59 26.95
N GLN A 303 -8.09 -9.20 28.15
CA GLN A 303 -8.49 -10.15 29.18
C GLN A 303 -9.63 -11.06 28.69
N LYS A 304 -10.65 -10.47 28.07
CA LYS A 304 -11.85 -11.20 27.62
C LYS A 304 -11.55 -12.25 26.56
N TYR A 305 -10.69 -11.93 25.60
CA TYR A 305 -10.53 -12.73 24.39
C TYR A 305 -9.18 -13.48 24.31
N PHE A 306 -8.28 -13.30 25.28
CA PHE A 306 -7.02 -14.04 25.34
C PHE A 306 -7.17 -15.57 25.22
N PRO A 307 -8.17 -16.25 25.84
CA PRO A 307 -8.32 -17.69 25.67
C PRO A 307 -8.47 -18.14 24.20
N LYS A 308 -9.19 -17.34 23.40
CA LYS A 308 -9.40 -17.59 21.97
C LYS A 308 -8.13 -17.34 21.14
N ASP A 309 -7.34 -16.34 21.54
CA ASP A 309 -6.06 -16.09 20.88
C ASP A 309 -5.03 -17.14 21.24
N LEU A 310 -5.02 -17.63 22.48
CA LEU A 310 -4.17 -18.75 22.87
C LEU A 310 -4.50 -20.00 22.06
N GLU A 311 -5.78 -20.27 21.75
CA GLU A 311 -6.17 -21.34 20.85
C GLU A 311 -5.64 -21.10 19.42
N SER A 312 -5.72 -19.87 18.93
CA SER A 312 -5.20 -19.48 17.62
C SER A 312 -3.67 -19.64 17.55
N LEU A 313 -2.96 -19.24 18.61
CA LEU A 313 -1.52 -19.43 18.77
C LEU A 313 -1.15 -20.91 18.81
N LYS A 314 -1.91 -21.75 19.51
CA LYS A 314 -1.69 -23.21 19.50
C LYS A 314 -1.82 -23.81 18.10
N LYS A 315 -2.77 -23.33 17.29
CA LYS A 315 -2.91 -23.74 15.87
C LYS A 315 -1.71 -23.29 15.03
N LEU A 316 -1.24 -22.06 15.22
CA LEU A 316 0.00 -21.56 14.60
C LEU A 316 1.21 -22.41 14.98
N ILE A 317 1.38 -22.69 16.28
CA ILE A 317 2.45 -23.56 16.78
C ILE A 317 2.35 -24.94 16.12
N ALA A 318 1.18 -25.57 16.07
CA ALA A 318 1.03 -26.88 15.44
C ALA A 318 1.41 -26.87 13.94
N LYS A 319 1.15 -25.77 13.23
CA LYS A 319 1.53 -25.61 11.82
C LYS A 319 3.03 -25.41 11.63
N TYR A 320 3.65 -24.54 12.44
CA TYR A 320 5.00 -24.03 12.18
C TYR A 320 6.11 -24.66 13.05
N ARG A 321 5.79 -25.28 14.19
CA ARG A 321 6.79 -25.81 15.16
C ARG A 321 7.68 -26.93 14.61
N LYS A 322 7.35 -27.53 13.47
CA LYS A 322 8.22 -28.53 12.82
C LYS A 322 9.55 -27.93 12.37
N ASP A 323 9.62 -26.61 12.22
CA ASP A 323 10.82 -25.89 11.84
C ASP A 323 11.39 -25.16 13.07
N ALA A 324 12.56 -25.61 13.52
CA ALA A 324 13.26 -25.01 14.67
C ALA A 324 13.74 -23.58 14.40
N GLN A 325 13.68 -23.12 13.15
CA GLN A 325 14.05 -21.77 12.72
C GLN A 325 12.88 -20.77 12.78
N ILE A 326 11.73 -21.16 13.34
CA ILE A 326 10.55 -20.30 13.42
C ILE A 326 10.27 -19.83 14.84
N MET A 327 10.25 -18.51 15.03
CA MET A 327 9.74 -17.88 16.24
C MET A 327 8.25 -17.56 16.11
N ILE A 328 7.46 -17.88 17.14
CA ILE A 328 6.03 -17.51 17.20
C ILE A 328 5.87 -16.36 18.18
N LEU A 329 5.26 -15.27 17.73
CA LEU A 329 5.05 -14.07 18.52
C LEU A 329 3.58 -13.66 18.58
N TYR A 330 3.22 -13.00 19.67
CA TYR A 330 1.91 -12.44 19.91
C TYR A 330 2.02 -10.94 20.13
N LEU A 331 1.57 -10.15 19.16
CA LEU A 331 1.68 -8.70 19.18
C LEU A 331 0.39 -8.06 19.71
N LEU A 332 0.56 -7.28 20.78
CA LEU A 332 -0.47 -6.46 21.41
C LEU A 332 -0.08 -4.97 21.38
N PRO A 333 -1.06 -4.05 21.43
CA PRO A 333 -0.81 -2.64 21.70
C PRO A 333 -0.38 -2.43 23.17
N ARG A 334 0.07 -1.21 23.45
CA ARG A 334 0.51 -0.76 24.77
C ARG A 334 -0.54 -0.92 25.86
N ASP A 335 -1.83 -0.94 25.50
CA ASP A 335 -2.95 -1.17 26.42
C ASP A 335 -2.81 -2.46 27.26
N PHE A 336 -1.93 -3.39 26.87
CA PHE A 336 -1.56 -4.52 27.73
C PHE A 336 -0.96 -4.08 29.08
N GLU A 337 -0.22 -2.98 29.12
CA GLU A 337 0.36 -2.40 30.34
C GLU A 337 -0.71 -1.97 31.36
N ASP A 338 -1.90 -1.62 30.89
CA ASP A 338 -3.03 -1.19 31.71
C ASP A 338 -3.86 -2.37 32.27
N VAL A 339 -3.61 -3.60 31.80
CA VAL A 339 -4.24 -4.82 32.33
C VAL A 339 -3.76 -5.07 33.76
N SER A 340 -4.58 -5.66 34.63
CA SER A 340 -4.15 -5.97 36.00
C SER A 340 -2.92 -6.89 36.04
N LEU A 341 -1.96 -6.62 36.94
CA LEU A 341 -0.70 -7.37 37.05
C LEU A 341 -0.91 -8.88 37.20
N THR A 342 -1.95 -9.31 37.92
CA THR A 342 -2.32 -10.72 38.05
C THR A 342 -2.66 -11.34 36.69
N THR A 343 -3.45 -10.64 35.88
CA THR A 343 -3.85 -11.10 34.54
C THR A 343 -2.66 -11.07 33.58
N GLN A 344 -1.84 -10.01 33.61
CA GLN A 344 -0.62 -9.93 32.82
C GLN A 344 0.30 -11.13 33.11
N SER A 345 0.52 -11.44 34.39
CA SER A 345 1.37 -12.55 34.82
C SER A 345 0.84 -13.90 34.33
N GLN A 346 -0.48 -14.12 34.43
CA GLN A 346 -1.13 -15.32 33.91
C GLN A 346 -0.99 -15.45 32.39
N ILE A 347 -1.16 -14.36 31.64
CA ILE A 347 -1.00 -14.34 30.18
C ILE A 347 0.45 -14.69 29.82
N ILE A 348 1.42 -14.01 30.43
CA ILE A 348 2.85 -14.23 30.19
C ILE A 348 3.24 -15.67 30.50
N GLU A 349 2.78 -16.23 31.64
CA GLU A 349 3.07 -17.62 32.01
C GLU A 349 2.48 -18.62 30.99
N GLN A 350 1.26 -18.39 30.53
CA GLN A 350 0.62 -19.24 29.52
C GLN A 350 1.32 -19.18 28.16
N LEU A 351 1.75 -17.99 27.74
CA LEU A 351 2.54 -17.80 26.51
C LEU A 351 3.90 -18.49 26.61
N LYS A 352 4.62 -18.31 27.72
CA LYS A 352 5.91 -18.99 27.99
C LYS A 352 5.76 -20.51 27.95
N LYS A 353 4.73 -21.07 28.59
CA LYS A 353 4.43 -22.53 28.53
C LYS A 353 4.14 -23.00 27.11
N ALA A 354 3.56 -22.16 26.26
CA ALA A 354 3.28 -22.48 24.87
C ALA A 354 4.49 -22.29 23.93
N GLY A 355 5.57 -21.62 24.40
CA GLY A 355 6.71 -21.24 23.57
C GLY A 355 6.41 -20.06 22.64
N VAL A 356 5.56 -19.12 23.08
CA VAL A 356 5.21 -17.90 22.35
C VAL A 356 5.84 -16.69 23.04
N TYR A 357 6.44 -15.80 22.25
CA TYR A 357 6.96 -14.53 22.73
C TYR A 357 5.88 -13.45 22.69
N LEU A 358 5.74 -12.69 23.79
CA LEU A 358 4.84 -11.54 23.85
C LEU A 358 5.58 -10.31 23.30
N MET A 359 4.95 -9.60 22.36
CA MET A 359 5.40 -8.31 21.85
C MET A 359 4.40 -7.22 22.27
N ILE A 360 4.90 -6.10 22.80
CA ILE A 360 4.08 -4.96 23.24
C ILE A 360 4.47 -3.72 22.43
N SER A 361 3.65 -3.38 21.44
CA SER A 361 3.86 -2.17 20.64
C SER A 361 3.75 -0.90 21.48
N PRO A 362 4.52 0.16 21.19
CA PRO A 362 4.35 1.45 21.86
C PRO A 362 3.01 2.15 21.53
N GLU A 363 2.31 1.71 20.48
CA GLU A 363 1.02 2.25 20.08
C GLU A 363 -0.11 1.74 20.98
N ASN A 364 -1.04 2.63 21.34
CA ASN A 364 -2.26 2.27 22.06
C ASN A 364 -3.49 2.22 21.13
N MET A 365 -4.58 1.61 21.59
CA MET A 365 -5.80 1.47 20.80
C MET A 365 -6.45 2.79 20.44
N ALA A 366 -6.32 3.82 21.28
CA ALA A 366 -6.86 5.14 20.97
C ALA A 366 -6.17 5.76 19.75
N SER A 367 -4.84 5.66 19.68
CA SER A 367 -4.00 6.08 18.53
C SER A 367 -4.36 5.29 17.28
N LEU A 368 -4.39 3.96 17.38
CA LEU A 368 -4.73 3.07 16.26
C LEU A 368 -6.13 3.34 15.72
N ASN A 369 -7.11 3.50 16.60
CA ASN A 369 -8.50 3.80 16.19
C ASN A 369 -8.60 5.17 15.54
N LYS A 370 -7.92 6.20 16.06
CA LYS A 370 -7.91 7.53 15.44
C LYS A 370 -7.38 7.47 14.01
N GLU A 371 -6.30 6.74 13.78
CA GLU A 371 -5.73 6.57 12.45
C GLU A 371 -6.64 5.72 11.54
N ALA A 372 -7.23 4.64 12.07
CA ALA A 372 -8.18 3.82 11.35
C ALA A 372 -9.41 4.61 10.89
N ILE A 373 -9.98 5.44 11.78
CA ILE A 373 -11.11 6.34 11.45
C ILE A 373 -10.70 7.30 10.33
N ARG A 374 -9.53 7.95 10.44
CA ARG A 374 -9.02 8.88 9.42
C ARG A 374 -8.87 8.21 8.05
N ARG A 375 -8.39 6.97 8.00
CA ARG A 375 -8.24 6.21 6.75
C ARG A 375 -9.57 5.77 6.17
N LEU A 376 -10.50 5.30 7.01
CA LEU A 376 -11.84 4.95 6.58
C LEU A 376 -12.58 6.18 6.02
N GLU A 377 -12.48 7.34 6.68
CA GLU A 377 -13.02 8.62 6.18
C GLU A 377 -12.38 9.05 4.86
N THR A 378 -11.05 9.00 4.76
CA THR A 378 -10.33 9.29 3.51
C THR A 378 -10.84 8.38 2.39
N GLY A 379 -10.94 7.08 2.65
CA GLY A 379 -11.50 6.10 1.72
C GLY A 379 -12.90 6.48 1.23
N ARG A 380 -13.82 6.88 2.13
CA ARG A 380 -15.18 7.32 1.74
C ARG A 380 -15.15 8.51 0.79
N ARG A 381 -14.34 9.53 1.10
CA ARG A 381 -14.21 10.75 0.28
C ARG A 381 -13.63 10.48 -1.09
N THR A 382 -12.71 9.53 -1.20
CA THR A 382 -12.09 9.13 -2.47
C THR A 382 -13.08 8.52 -3.48
N ARG A 383 -14.30 8.17 -3.07
CA ARG A 383 -15.36 7.63 -3.94
C ARG A 383 -16.32 8.72 -4.46
N GLN A 384 -16.40 9.86 -3.79
CA GLN A 384 -17.24 11.00 -4.18
C GLN A 384 -16.48 11.90 -5.14
#